data_AF-N4WR48-F1
#
_entry.id   AF-N4WR48-F1
#
_cell.length_a   1.000
_cell.length_b   1.000
_cell.length_c   1.000
_cell.angle_alpha   90.00
_cell.angle_beta   90.00
_cell.angle_gamma   90.00
#
_symmetry.space_group_name_H-M   'P 1'
#
loop_
_entity.id
_entity.type
_entity.pdbx_description
1 polymer ?
#
loop_
_entity_poly.entity_id
_entity_poly.type
_entity_poly.pdbx_seq_one_letter_code
_entity_poly.pdbx_strand_id
1 'polypeptide(L)' 'RDERPKLSWSSMPRNEKCQIREAINIQLISGGIPEITIKLAGWRMNKAIRDLVKTCIMYVRHTGMSVMEG' A
#
# COMPACT_ATOMS: atom_id res chain seq x y z
N ARG A 1 16.47 4.83 -16.82
CA ARG A 1 15.00 4.95 -17.05
C ARG A 1 14.40 4.59 -15.71
N ASP A 2 13.99 5.57 -14.90
CA ASP A 2 13.50 5.35 -13.53
C ASP A 2 12.47 4.22 -13.46
N GLU A 3 12.88 3.09 -12.88
CA GLU A 3 11.99 2.00 -12.54
C GLU A 3 11.11 2.47 -11.40
N ARG A 4 9.93 3.01 -11.75
CA ARG A 4 8.90 3.21 -10.74
C ARG A 4 8.59 1.84 -10.13
N PRO A 5 8.74 1.65 -8.81
CA PRO A 5 8.40 0.38 -8.20
C PRO A 5 6.94 0.09 -8.56
N LYS A 6 6.69 -1.07 -9.18
CA LYS A 6 5.34 -1.56 -9.56
C LYS A 6 4.57 -2.02 -8.33
N LEU A 7 4.57 -1.20 -7.28
CA LEU A 7 3.76 -1.38 -6.10
C LEU A 7 2.31 -1.13 -6.52
N SER A 8 1.54 -2.20 -6.56
CA SER A 8 0.10 -2.13 -6.81
C SER A 8 -0.60 -3.20 -5.99
N TRP A 9 -1.78 -2.89 -5.46
CA TRP A 9 -2.59 -3.91 -4.82
C TRP A 9 -2.90 -5.03 -5.81
N SER A 10 -3.13 -4.71 -7.08
CA SER A 10 -3.47 -5.70 -8.10
C SER A 10 -2.36 -6.75 -8.32
N SER A 11 -1.08 -6.35 -8.31
CA SER A 11 0.07 -7.24 -8.52
C SER A 11 0.43 -8.11 -7.30
N MET A 12 -0.08 -7.78 -6.12
CA MET A 12 0.21 -8.54 -4.90
C MET A 12 -0.45 -9.94 -4.92
N PRO A 13 0.26 -11.01 -4.47
CA PRO A 13 -0.31 -12.36 -4.37
C PRO A 13 -1.57 -12.43 -3.50
N ARG A 14 -2.48 -13.36 -3.83
CA ARG A 14 -3.75 -13.52 -3.10
C ARG A 14 -3.54 -13.83 -1.61
N ASN A 15 -2.54 -14.63 -1.27
CA ASN A 15 -2.25 -15.00 0.11
C ASN A 15 -1.86 -13.78 0.95
N GLU A 16 -0.99 -12.92 0.42
CA GLU A 16 -0.61 -11.66 1.10
C GLU A 16 -1.81 -10.72 1.25
N LYS A 17 -2.65 -10.58 0.22
CA LYS A 17 -3.90 -9.81 0.31
C LYS A 17 -4.83 -10.32 1.42
N CYS A 18 -4.92 -11.64 1.57
CA CYS A 18 -5.71 -12.28 2.62
C CYS A 18 -5.14 -11.98 4.01
N GLN A 19 -3.82 -12.11 4.19
CA GLN A 19 -3.14 -11.79 5.46
C GLN A 19 -3.33 -10.32 5.84
N ILE A 20 -3.19 -9.39 4.90
CA ILE A 20 -3.42 -7.96 5.15
C ILE A 20 -4.88 -7.71 5.54
N ARG A 21 -5.85 -8.30 4.83
CA ARG A 21 -7.27 -8.16 5.19
C ARG A 21 -7.54 -8.69 6.59
N GLU A 22 -6.97 -9.84 6.94
CA GLU A 22 -7.14 -10.46 8.25
C GLU A 22 -6.56 -9.59 9.36
N ALA A 23 -5.34 -9.07 9.17
CA ALA A 23 -4.74 -8.13 10.10
C ALA A 23 -5.58 -6.85 10.29
N ILE A 24 -6.16 -6.30 9.22
CA ILE A 24 -7.08 -5.15 9.30
C ILE A 24 -8.34 -5.54 10.10
N ASN A 25 -8.96 -6.67 9.77
CA ASN A 25 -10.18 -7.11 10.43
C ASN A 25 -9.98 -7.37 11.93
N ILE A 26 -8.84 -7.91 12.34
CA ILE A 26 -8.50 -8.08 13.76
C ILE A 26 -8.56 -6.74 14.50
N GLN A 27 -7.96 -5.68 13.92
CA GLN A 27 -7.99 -4.34 14.53
C GLN A 27 -9.39 -3.73 14.52
N LEU A 28 -10.15 -3.90 13.43
CA LEU A 28 -11.52 -3.39 13.32
C LEU A 28 -12.46 -4.04 14.35
N ILE A 29 -12.38 -5.37 14.50
CA ILE A 29 -13.16 -6.13 15.48
C ILE A 29 -12.85 -5.66 16.90
N SER A 30 -11.58 -5.41 17.22
CA SER A 30 -11.19 -4.84 18.52
C SER A 30 -11.81 -3.46 18.79
N GLY A 31 -12.18 -2.72 17.74
CA GLY A 31 -12.87 -1.43 17.82
C GLY A 31 -14.39 -1.52 17.68
N GLY A 32 -14.97 -2.73 17.63
CA GLY A 32 -16.41 -2.94 17.41
C GLY A 32 -16.87 -2.65 15.97
N ILE A 33 -15.94 -2.56 15.02
CA ILE A 33 -16.22 -2.30 13.61
C ILE A 33 -16.38 -3.65 12.88
N PRO A 34 -17.45 -3.86 12.09
CA PRO A 34 -17.65 -5.07 11.32
C PRO A 34 -16.50 -5.38 10.37
N GLU A 35 -16.32 -6.66 10.06
CA GLU A 35 -15.30 -7.11 9.12
C GLU A 35 -15.48 -6.51 7.71
N ILE A 36 -14.36 -6.30 7.04
CA ILE A 36 -14.33 -5.78 5.67
C ILE A 36 -13.96 -6.85 4.66
N THR A 37 -14.47 -6.64 3.44
CA THR A 37 -14.17 -7.50 2.29
C THR A 37 -12.81 -7.16 1.68
N ILE A 38 -12.24 -8.13 0.96
CA ILE A 38 -11.00 -7.93 0.20
C ILE A 38 -11.10 -6.81 -0.86
N LYS A 39 -12.31 -6.53 -1.37
CA LYS A 39 -12.56 -5.44 -2.32
C LYS A 39 -12.40 -4.07 -1.64
N LEU A 40 -12.97 -3.92 -0.44
CA LEU A 40 -12.85 -2.67 0.32
C LEU A 40 -11.41 -2.44 0.78
N ALA A 41 -10.74 -3.48 1.27
CA ALA A 41 -9.31 -3.43 1.59
C ALA A 41 -8.50 -3.00 0.35
N GLY A 42 -8.76 -3.60 -0.81
CA GLY A 42 -8.08 -3.24 -2.06
C GLY A 42 -8.31 -1.81 -2.53
N TRP A 43 -9.51 -1.27 -2.37
CA TRP A 43 -9.78 0.14 -2.68
C TRP A 43 -8.95 1.08 -1.78
N ARG A 44 -8.91 0.82 -0.47
CA ARG A 44 -8.11 1.60 0.49
C ARG A 44 -6.60 1.48 0.22
N MET A 45 -6.10 0.27 0.02
CA MET A 45 -4.68 0.03 -0.25
C MET A 45 -4.22 0.69 -1.54
N ASN A 46 -5.00 0.65 -2.61
CA ASN A 46 -4.66 1.36 -3.85
C ASN A 46 -4.53 2.87 -3.65
N LYS A 47 -5.36 3.47 -2.79
CA LYS A 47 -5.24 4.89 -2.45
C LYS A 47 -3.96 5.15 -1.65
N ALA A 48 -3.71 4.36 -0.61
CA ALA A 48 -2.52 4.49 0.23
C ALA A 48 -1.22 4.35 -0.58
N ILE A 49 -1.14 3.37 -1.49
CA ILE A 49 0.01 3.18 -2.38
C ILE A 49 0.22 4.40 -3.28
N ARG A 50 -0.84 4.96 -3.87
CA ARG A 50 -0.74 6.18 -4.70
C ARG A 50 -0.24 7.37 -3.90
N ASP A 51 -0.75 7.57 -2.70
CA ASP A 51 -0.36 8.67 -1.84
C ASP A 51 1.11 8.53 -1.41
N LEU A 52 1.55 7.30 -1.08
CA LEU A 52 2.95 7.00 -0.75
C LEU A 52 3.89 7.25 -1.93
N VAL A 53 3.51 6.83 -3.14
CA VAL A 53 4.29 7.11 -4.37
C VAL A 53 4.40 8.62 -4.61
N LYS A 54 3.31 9.38 -4.43
CA LYS A 54 3.35 10.84 -4.55
C LYS A 54 4.29 11.47 -3.54
N THR A 55 4.21 11.07 -2.27
CA THR A 55 5.06 11.59 -1.20
C THR A 55 6.53 11.24 -1.46
N CYS A 56 6.86 10.01 -1.85
CA CYS A 56 8.22 9.63 -2.21
C CYS A 56 8.77 10.46 -3.37
N ILE A 57 7.98 10.69 -4.43
CA ILE A 57 8.40 11.54 -5.56
C ILE A 57 8.66 12.99 -5.09
N MET A 58 7.82 13.51 -4.19
CA MET A 58 8.03 14.86 -3.63
C MET A 58 9.28 14.92 -2.75
N TYR A 59 9.53 13.92 -1.91
CA TYR A 59 10.73 13.84 -1.08
C TYR A 59 12.01 13.77 -1.91
N VAL A 60 12.08 12.88 -2.92
CA VAL A 60 13.24 12.75 -3.81
C VAL A 60 13.54 14.06 -4.55
N ARG A 61 12.50 14.77 -5.01
CA ARG A 61 12.66 16.07 -5.67
C ARG A 61 13.14 17.18 -4.73
N HIS A 62 12.75 17.13 -3.46
CA HIS A 62 13.08 18.17 -2.50
C HIS A 62 14.46 17.96 -1.85
N THR A 63 14.95 16.73 -1.74
CA THR A 63 16.25 16.42 -1.11
C THR A 63 17.39 16.18 -2.08
N GLY A 64 17.12 16.07 -3.39
CA GLY A 64 18.17 15.82 -4.39
C GLY A 64 18.88 14.47 -4.22
N MET A 65 18.33 13.55 -3.42
CA MET A 65 18.92 12.23 -3.23
C MET A 65 18.62 11.34 -4.43
N SER A 66 19.61 11.17 -5.29
CA SER A 66 19.69 10.05 -6.23
C SER A 66 19.69 8.76 -5.42
N VAL A 67 18.67 7.93 -5.60
CA VAL A 67 18.66 6.56 -5.07
C VAL A 67 19.81 5.84 -5.74
N MET A 68 20.91 5.61 -5.03
CA MET A 68 21.97 4.69 -5.48
C MET A 68 21.38 3.29 -5.46
N GLU A 69 21.12 2.74 -6.65
CA GLU A 69 20.87 1.32 -6.85
C GLU A 69 22.13 0.55 -6.42
N GLY A 70 21.95 -0.42 -5.54
CA GLY A 70 22.96 -1.43 -5.19
C GLY A 70 22.64 -2.75 -5.88
#